data_AF-A0A916BPA2-F1
#
_entry.id   AF-A0A916BPA2-F1
#
_cell.length_a   1.000
_cell.length_b   1.000
_cell.length_c   1.000
_cell.angle_alpha   90.00
_cell.angle_beta   90.00
_cell.angle_gamma   90.00
#
_symmetry.space_group_name_H-M   'P 1'
#
loop_
_entity.id
_entity.type
_entity.pdbx_description
1 polymer ?
#
loop_
_entity_poly.entity_id
_entity_poly.type
_entity_poly.pdbx_seq_one_letter_code
_entity_poly.pdbx_strand_id
1 'polypeptide(L)'
;MTIQKWVATALLLLTLTSCAGRRPPPVVATAIPSVAPTVAQLGPTVPATPILAPTLMATLQAPSAQQPFSSTLQILKSTGEMQAVDVQGLLYVPVDYGRDAQRRWPLIVFLHGSGERGDDPQRLTSIGLPQILQDRSDLPFIVVAPQLLPGESWNDKGELVAALMAWLEEQYTIDPQRIYLTGFSLGGYGTWALGLSSPDRFAALVPVAGGWEFGSDAVPSNICALAAKPIWVFHGAQDETVNPAQSEVLVEALRACGSDVRYTVIPQATHAAAGVLPYRESELYDWLLQQTLPEEIPAAANAEATADVNTLVETPVPEVVNTPRPGDGSLKPIGQHAYSIALDVVGTNGLTRTATISYLLYLPGAYGQDPQQPWPLVLFLHGSDVWGNDPQALIASGLPRLLTTTLDFPAIVLSPQAPEEVVWWGAELDLVRALLDHVQANYAVDAKRIYLTGLSMGGFGAWAVAIQQPQRFAALAPIAGGWDSERDIVPRNICALQAVPIWVFHGEQDDIVLPKKAQLLVNALKQCGVEVRFTLYPDAKHRESFERAYADPELYTWMFAQQLP
;
A
#
# COMPACT_ATOMS: atom_id res chain seq x y z
N MET A 1 40.51 20.39 -31.80
CA MET A 1 41.60 20.57 -32.78
C MET A 1 42.66 19.49 -32.53
N THR A 2 42.51 18.30 -33.16
CA THR A 2 43.48 17.18 -33.40
C THR A 2 42.62 15.98 -33.87
N ILE A 3 42.44 15.75 -35.18
CA ILE A 3 43.26 14.99 -36.16
C ILE A 3 43.10 13.44 -36.06
N GLN A 4 42.53 12.91 -37.16
CA GLN A 4 42.68 11.60 -37.84
C GLN A 4 42.23 10.26 -37.20
N LYS A 5 41.38 9.55 -37.96
CA LYS A 5 41.41 8.09 -38.09
C LYS A 5 41.35 7.71 -39.59
N TRP A 6 42.33 6.94 -40.05
CA TRP A 6 42.33 6.13 -41.28
C TRP A 6 42.44 4.66 -40.84
N VAL A 7 41.47 3.82 -41.20
CA VAL A 7 41.51 2.71 -42.19
C VAL A 7 42.48 1.56 -41.88
N ALA A 8 41.95 0.33 -41.74
CA ALA A 8 42.32 -0.82 -42.59
C ALA A 8 41.48 -2.08 -42.29
N THR A 9 41.02 -2.68 -43.38
CA THR A 9 40.31 -3.95 -43.55
C THR A 9 41.28 -5.14 -43.50
N ALA A 10 40.85 -6.31 -43.01
CA ALA A 10 41.37 -7.60 -43.47
C ALA A 10 40.34 -8.73 -43.26
N LEU A 11 39.96 -9.34 -44.39
CA LEU A 11 39.17 -10.55 -44.55
C LEU A 11 40.05 -11.79 -44.32
N LEU A 12 39.50 -12.87 -43.77
CA LEU A 12 39.96 -14.23 -44.10
C LEU A 12 38.76 -15.19 -44.18
N LEU A 13 38.55 -15.74 -45.37
CA LEU A 13 37.64 -16.84 -45.69
C LEU A 13 38.37 -18.18 -45.53
N LEU A 14 37.64 -19.21 -45.08
CA LEU A 14 37.94 -20.61 -45.34
C LEU A 14 36.62 -21.38 -45.52
N THR A 15 36.58 -22.20 -46.57
CA THR A 15 35.39 -22.81 -47.19
C THR A 15 35.31 -24.32 -47.00
N LEU A 16 34.06 -24.84 -46.95
CA LEU A 16 33.54 -26.18 -47.37
C LEU A 16 33.98 -27.41 -46.52
N THR A 17 33.14 -28.41 -46.17
CA THR A 17 32.17 -29.20 -46.97
C THR A 17 31.14 -29.97 -46.12
N SER A 18 30.00 -30.26 -46.75
CA SER A 18 28.85 -31.15 -46.46
C SER A 18 29.13 -32.56 -45.89
N CYS A 19 28.18 -33.08 -45.07
CA CYS A 19 27.62 -34.44 -45.21
C CYS A 19 26.23 -34.57 -44.55
N ALA A 20 25.33 -35.27 -45.24
CA ALA A 20 23.93 -35.50 -44.88
C ALA A 20 23.69 -36.85 -44.16
N GLY A 21 22.63 -36.90 -43.35
CA GLY A 21 21.74 -38.07 -43.26
C GLY A 21 21.86 -38.98 -42.03
N ARG A 22 20.82 -38.99 -41.18
CA ARG A 22 19.92 -40.15 -40.91
C ARG A 22 18.93 -39.82 -39.77
N ARG A 23 17.64 -40.09 -40.01
CA ARG A 23 16.51 -40.04 -39.06
C ARG A 23 16.44 -41.34 -38.22
N PRO A 24 15.84 -41.32 -37.01
CA PRO A 24 15.18 -42.49 -36.43
C PRO A 24 13.63 -42.38 -36.49
N PRO A 25 12.90 -43.51 -36.34
CA PRO A 25 11.51 -43.71 -36.82
C PRO A 25 10.42 -43.40 -35.76
N PRO A 26 9.13 -43.37 -36.15
CA PRO A 26 8.02 -43.08 -35.25
C PRO A 26 7.54 -44.34 -34.52
N VAL A 27 7.13 -44.20 -33.26
CA VAL A 27 6.44 -45.27 -32.54
C VAL A 27 4.93 -45.04 -32.57
N VAL A 28 4.27 -46.12 -32.96
CA VAL A 28 2.86 -46.33 -33.30
C VAL A 28 1.94 -46.19 -32.08
N ALA A 29 0.83 -45.51 -32.28
CA ALA A 29 -0.31 -45.52 -31.37
C ALA A 29 -1.17 -46.78 -31.60
N THR A 30 -1.55 -47.46 -30.53
CA THR A 30 -2.58 -48.50 -30.55
C THR A 30 -3.68 -48.16 -29.53
N ALA A 31 -4.88 -47.96 -30.06
CA ALA A 31 -6.12 -47.79 -29.32
C ALA A 31 -6.72 -49.15 -28.92
N ILE A 32 -7.34 -49.20 -27.73
CA ILE A 32 -8.21 -50.29 -27.23
C ILE A 32 -9.34 -49.64 -26.39
N PRO A 33 -10.58 -50.16 -26.38
CA PRO A 33 -11.80 -49.36 -26.54
C PRO A 33 -12.56 -48.99 -25.25
N SER A 34 -13.52 -48.10 -25.46
CA SER A 34 -14.64 -47.68 -24.60
C SER A 34 -15.50 -48.84 -24.11
N VAL A 35 -15.73 -48.90 -22.79
CA VAL A 35 -16.88 -49.53 -22.15
C VAL A 35 -17.28 -48.68 -20.93
N ALA A 36 -18.47 -48.09 -20.95
CA ALA A 36 -19.17 -47.64 -19.74
C ALA A 36 -19.88 -48.86 -19.11
N PRO A 37 -20.09 -48.92 -17.77
CA PRO A 37 -21.39 -48.45 -17.29
C PRO A 37 -21.44 -47.92 -15.83
N THR A 38 -22.52 -47.17 -15.55
CA THR A 38 -23.29 -47.03 -14.29
C THR A 38 -22.60 -46.70 -12.96
N VAL A 39 -23.02 -45.55 -12.42
CA VAL A 39 -22.93 -45.13 -11.02
C VAL A 39 -23.75 -46.06 -10.13
N ALA A 40 -23.11 -46.65 -9.11
CA ALA A 40 -23.77 -47.15 -7.91
C ALA A 40 -22.92 -46.76 -6.70
N GLN A 41 -23.54 -46.04 -5.76
CA GLN A 41 -23.00 -45.70 -4.45
C GLN A 41 -22.64 -46.97 -3.66
N LEU A 42 -21.59 -46.90 -2.84
CA LEU A 42 -21.49 -47.40 -1.46
C LEU A 42 -20.05 -47.14 -0.98
N GLY A 43 -19.90 -46.52 0.20
CA GLY A 43 -18.59 -46.30 0.85
C GLY A 43 -17.90 -47.62 1.22
N PRO A 44 -16.61 -47.57 1.60
CA PRO A 44 -16.34 -47.39 3.03
C PRO A 44 -15.10 -46.55 3.38
N THR A 45 -15.11 -46.13 4.64
CA THR A 45 -14.07 -45.51 5.47
C THR A 45 -12.65 -46.08 5.27
N VAL A 46 -11.66 -45.19 5.13
CA VAL A 46 -10.23 -45.46 5.34
C VAL A 46 -9.75 -44.55 6.48
N PRO A 47 -9.00 -45.07 7.48
CA PRO A 47 -8.62 -44.29 8.66
C PRO A 47 -7.51 -43.29 8.31
N ALA A 48 -7.63 -42.07 8.82
CA ALA A 48 -6.57 -41.07 8.78
C ALA A 48 -5.41 -41.54 9.67
N THR A 49 -4.25 -41.76 9.07
CA THR A 49 -2.97 -41.84 9.78
C THR A 49 -2.55 -40.42 10.14
N PRO A 50 -2.26 -40.08 11.41
CA PRO A 50 -1.75 -38.77 11.72
C PRO A 50 -0.31 -38.69 11.23
N ILE A 51 -0.03 -37.73 10.34
CA ILE A 51 1.33 -37.30 10.05
C ILE A 51 1.82 -36.62 11.32
N LEU A 52 2.71 -37.30 12.05
CA LEU A 52 3.47 -36.71 13.15
C LEU A 52 4.27 -35.52 12.61
N ALA A 53 3.88 -34.32 13.02
CA ALA A 53 4.75 -33.16 12.94
C ALA A 53 6.03 -33.46 13.73
N PRO A 54 7.23 -33.10 13.21
CA PRO A 54 8.44 -33.24 14.00
C PRO A 54 8.34 -32.28 15.18
N THR A 55 8.12 -32.83 16.37
CA THR A 55 8.27 -32.12 17.64
C THR A 55 9.72 -31.67 17.72
N LEU A 56 9.97 -30.38 17.51
CA LEU A 56 11.27 -29.78 17.78
C LEU A 56 11.46 -29.84 19.31
N MET A 57 12.13 -30.89 19.80
CA MET A 57 12.61 -30.92 21.17
C MET A 57 13.66 -29.82 21.30
N ALA A 58 13.26 -28.67 21.85
CA ALA A 58 14.15 -27.62 22.27
C ALA A 58 15.14 -28.20 23.30
N THR A 59 16.36 -28.47 22.84
CA THR A 59 17.49 -28.70 23.74
C THR A 59 17.71 -27.43 24.56
N LEU A 60 17.60 -27.59 25.88
CA LEU A 60 17.82 -26.55 26.89
C LEU A 60 19.16 -25.81 26.70
N GLN A 61 19.08 -24.51 26.98
CA GLN A 61 20.15 -23.50 27.12
C GLN A 61 20.73 -22.94 25.81
N ALA A 62 19.92 -22.13 25.12
CA ALA A 62 20.48 -21.00 24.37
C ALA A 62 20.91 -19.92 25.39
N PRO A 63 22.13 -19.35 25.30
CA PRO A 63 22.46 -18.15 26.05
C PRO A 63 21.51 -17.03 25.63
N SER A 64 21.20 -16.11 26.55
CA SER A 64 20.45 -14.87 26.31
C SER A 64 21.21 -13.91 25.41
N ALA A 65 21.38 -14.32 24.16
CA ALA A 65 22.10 -13.59 23.17
C ALA A 65 21.17 -13.48 21.97
N GLN A 66 21.01 -12.25 21.50
CA GLN A 66 20.38 -11.97 20.23
C GLN A 66 21.05 -12.79 19.12
N GLN A 67 20.26 -13.57 18.38
CA GLN A 67 20.73 -14.44 17.29
C GLN A 67 20.13 -13.99 15.96
N PRO A 68 20.86 -14.16 14.83
CA PRO A 68 20.25 -14.04 13.53
C PRO A 68 19.20 -15.13 13.31
N PHE A 69 18.09 -14.78 12.68
CA PHE A 69 17.10 -15.73 12.17
C PHE A 69 16.87 -15.51 10.68
N SER A 70 16.44 -16.56 9.99
CA SER A 70 15.94 -16.51 8.63
C SER A 70 14.76 -17.46 8.53
N SER A 71 13.70 -17.06 7.84
CA SER A 71 12.51 -17.88 7.61
C SER A 71 11.86 -17.50 6.30
N THR A 72 11.08 -18.42 5.72
CA THR A 72 10.21 -18.14 4.58
C THR A 72 8.78 -18.07 5.09
N LEU A 73 8.25 -16.86 5.17
CA LEU A 73 6.88 -16.61 5.61
C LEU A 73 5.91 -16.83 4.46
N GLN A 74 4.76 -17.40 4.77
CA GLN A 74 3.65 -17.49 3.84
C GLN A 74 2.75 -16.28 4.09
N ILE A 75 2.80 -15.30 3.19
CA ILE A 75 2.00 -14.09 3.27
C ILE A 75 0.80 -14.26 2.34
N LEU A 76 -0.41 -14.22 2.89
CA LEU A 76 -1.62 -14.09 2.08
C LEU A 76 -1.68 -12.68 1.52
N LYS A 77 -1.43 -12.53 0.23
CA LYS A 77 -1.58 -11.25 -0.45
C LYS A 77 -3.05 -10.90 -0.59
N SER A 78 -3.33 -9.61 -0.74
CA SER A 78 -4.65 -9.08 -1.12
C SER A 78 -5.25 -9.65 -2.42
N THR A 79 -4.47 -10.35 -3.25
CA THR A 79 -4.96 -11.10 -4.42
C THR A 79 -5.59 -12.45 -4.05
N GLY A 80 -5.53 -12.87 -2.79
CA GLY A 80 -5.88 -14.21 -2.32
C GLY A 80 -4.77 -15.24 -2.60
N GLU A 81 -3.63 -14.82 -3.15
CA GLU A 81 -2.49 -15.70 -3.40
C GLU A 81 -1.56 -15.74 -2.19
N MET A 82 -1.15 -16.95 -1.83
CA MET A 82 -0.06 -17.13 -0.87
C MET A 82 1.25 -16.83 -1.57
N GLN A 83 2.01 -15.87 -1.04
CA GLN A 83 3.37 -15.61 -1.44
C GLN A 83 4.34 -16.06 -0.35
N ALA A 84 5.31 -16.88 -0.75
CA ALA A 84 6.50 -17.12 0.03
C ALA A 84 7.39 -15.87 0.03
N VAL A 85 7.67 -15.31 1.20
CA VAL A 85 8.55 -14.16 1.39
C VAL A 85 9.64 -14.53 2.39
N ASP A 86 10.88 -14.47 1.95
CA ASP A 86 12.03 -14.67 2.82
C ASP A 86 12.21 -13.43 3.71
N VAL A 87 12.29 -13.68 5.01
CA VAL A 87 12.58 -12.68 6.03
C VAL A 87 13.81 -13.13 6.80
N GLN A 88 14.64 -12.17 7.16
CA GLN A 88 15.75 -12.38 8.08
C GLN A 88 15.83 -11.22 9.05
N GLY A 89 16.57 -11.39 10.14
CA GLY A 89 16.71 -10.35 11.14
C GLY A 89 17.38 -10.87 12.40
N LEU A 90 17.16 -10.17 13.51
CA LEU A 90 17.64 -10.56 14.82
C LEU A 90 16.48 -10.93 15.75
N LEU A 91 16.67 -11.98 16.54
CA LEU A 91 15.75 -12.44 17.55
C LEU A 91 16.49 -12.57 18.88
N TYR A 92 15.99 -11.89 19.91
CA TYR A 92 16.43 -12.04 21.28
C TYR A 92 15.38 -12.80 22.08
N VAL A 93 15.84 -13.81 22.83
CA VAL A 93 15.03 -14.62 23.72
C VAL A 93 15.60 -14.49 25.14
N PRO A 94 14.78 -14.14 26.15
CA PRO A 94 15.26 -13.94 27.53
C PRO A 94 15.92 -15.18 28.15
N VAL A 95 16.88 -14.96 29.05
CA VAL A 95 17.59 -16.03 29.83
C VAL A 95 16.66 -17.06 30.48
N ASP A 96 15.49 -16.60 30.92
CA ASP A 96 14.54 -17.39 31.69
C ASP A 96 13.45 -18.03 30.82
N TYR A 97 13.50 -17.83 29.50
CA TYR A 97 12.53 -18.43 28.59
C TYR A 97 12.54 -19.97 28.72
N GLY A 98 11.35 -20.56 28.82
CA GLY A 98 11.17 -22.00 28.99
C GLY A 98 11.44 -22.54 30.40
N ARG A 99 11.88 -21.72 31.37
CA ARG A 99 12.03 -22.17 32.77
C ARG A 99 10.69 -22.39 33.47
N ASP A 100 9.68 -21.60 33.09
CA ASP A 100 8.29 -21.77 33.49
C ASP A 100 7.45 -21.99 32.22
N ALA A 101 6.87 -23.18 32.09
CA ALA A 101 6.07 -23.57 30.94
C ALA A 101 4.70 -22.86 30.89
N GLN A 102 4.25 -22.26 31.99
CA GLN A 102 2.99 -21.51 32.06
C GLN A 102 3.17 -20.02 31.75
N ARG A 103 4.42 -19.52 31.82
CA ARG A 103 4.71 -18.11 31.55
C ARG A 103 4.56 -17.81 30.06
N ARG A 104 3.66 -16.88 29.75
CA ARG A 104 3.59 -16.22 28.44
C ARG A 104 4.49 -14.98 28.45
N TRP A 105 5.21 -14.77 27.35
CA TRP A 105 6.23 -13.73 27.25
C TRP A 105 5.73 -12.54 26.42
N PRO A 106 5.93 -11.30 26.89
CA PRO A 106 5.66 -10.14 26.07
C PRO A 106 6.63 -10.08 24.88
N LEU A 107 6.13 -9.56 23.75
CA LEU A 107 6.89 -9.41 22.51
C LEU A 107 7.11 -7.93 22.19
N ILE A 108 8.35 -7.56 21.83
CA ILE A 108 8.66 -6.28 21.19
C ILE A 108 9.02 -6.54 19.72
N VAL A 109 8.30 -5.88 18.82
CA VAL A 109 8.67 -5.76 17.40
C VAL A 109 9.43 -4.44 17.23
N PHE A 110 10.70 -4.54 16.87
CA PHE A 110 11.58 -3.38 16.64
C PHE A 110 11.79 -3.15 15.13
N LEU A 111 11.44 -1.95 14.66
CA LEU A 111 11.64 -1.51 13.28
C LEU A 111 12.91 -0.65 13.20
N HIS A 112 13.87 -1.07 12.36
CA HIS A 112 15.16 -0.38 12.24
C HIS A 112 15.12 0.87 11.34
N GLY A 113 16.17 1.69 11.41
CA GLY A 113 16.34 2.89 10.60
C GLY A 113 16.78 2.61 9.16
N SER A 114 16.97 3.64 8.35
CA SER A 114 17.29 3.45 6.94
C SER A 114 18.70 2.89 6.68
N GLY A 115 19.62 3.01 7.65
CA GLY A 115 21.03 2.58 7.57
C GLY A 115 21.25 1.08 7.74
N GLU A 116 20.30 0.40 8.38
CA GLU A 116 20.38 -1.03 8.72
C GLU A 116 19.73 -1.94 7.68
N ARG A 117 19.16 -1.37 6.60
CA ARG A 117 18.69 -2.13 5.44
C ARG A 117 19.82 -2.95 4.82
N GLY A 118 19.51 -4.11 4.28
CA GLY A 118 20.51 -4.95 3.62
C GLY A 118 20.17 -6.42 3.66
N ASP A 119 21.22 -7.22 3.51
CA ASP A 119 21.20 -8.67 3.52
C ASP A 119 22.02 -9.28 4.67
N ASP A 120 22.50 -8.45 5.61
CA ASP A 120 23.28 -8.85 6.77
C ASP A 120 22.59 -8.44 8.08
N PRO A 121 21.94 -9.38 8.80
CA PRO A 121 21.27 -9.08 10.06
C PRO A 121 22.17 -8.46 11.13
N GLN A 122 23.51 -8.65 11.07
CA GLN A 122 24.41 -8.01 12.02
C GLN A 122 24.38 -6.49 11.93
N ARG A 123 23.99 -5.91 10.79
CA ARG A 123 23.83 -4.45 10.67
C ARG A 123 22.81 -3.89 11.64
N LEU A 124 21.82 -4.68 12.05
CA LEU A 124 20.78 -4.24 12.98
C LEU A 124 21.34 -3.89 14.37
N THR A 125 22.53 -4.36 14.72
CA THR A 125 23.17 -4.07 16.02
C THR A 125 23.86 -2.70 16.09
N SER A 126 23.82 -1.91 15.00
CA SER A 126 24.48 -0.60 14.93
C SER A 126 23.83 0.45 15.83
N ILE A 127 22.51 0.36 16.04
CA ILE A 127 21.69 1.36 16.74
C ILE A 127 20.40 0.73 17.30
N GLY A 128 19.68 1.44 18.17
CA GLY A 128 18.36 0.99 18.63
C GLY A 128 18.40 -0.09 19.71
N LEU A 129 17.25 -0.73 19.89
CA LEU A 129 17.09 -1.84 20.83
C LEU A 129 18.07 -3.00 20.56
N PRO A 130 18.29 -3.44 19.30
CA PRO A 130 19.22 -4.54 19.04
C PRO A 130 20.68 -4.21 19.39
N GLN A 131 21.07 -2.93 19.38
CA GLN A 131 22.40 -2.50 19.84
C GLN A 131 22.56 -2.73 21.35
N ILE A 132 21.58 -2.31 22.15
CA ILE A 132 21.63 -2.42 23.62
C ILE A 132 21.58 -3.88 24.07
N LEU A 133 20.85 -4.74 23.35
CA LEU A 133 20.75 -6.17 23.61
C LEU A 133 22.06 -6.95 23.39
N GLN A 134 23.12 -6.34 22.84
CA GLN A 134 24.44 -6.95 22.79
C GLN A 134 25.08 -7.06 24.18
N ASP A 135 24.81 -6.07 25.05
CA ASP A 135 25.41 -5.95 26.37
C ASP A 135 24.37 -6.14 27.50
N ARG A 136 23.12 -6.44 27.14
CA ARG A 136 21.96 -6.49 28.04
C ARG A 136 21.21 -7.82 27.91
N SER A 137 20.97 -8.48 29.04
CA SER A 137 20.30 -9.79 29.09
C SER A 137 19.19 -9.89 30.14
N ASP A 138 18.87 -8.78 30.83
CA ASP A 138 17.87 -8.69 31.89
C ASP A 138 16.45 -8.39 31.37
N LEU A 139 16.30 -8.03 30.10
CA LEU A 139 15.01 -7.65 29.55
C LEU A 139 14.03 -8.84 29.49
N PRO A 140 12.84 -8.73 30.10
CA PRO A 140 11.87 -9.83 30.17
C PRO A 140 10.96 -9.94 28.93
N PHE A 141 11.50 -9.67 27.74
CA PHE A 141 10.76 -9.64 26.47
C PHE A 141 11.42 -10.54 25.43
N ILE A 142 10.62 -11.22 24.63
CA ILE A 142 11.09 -11.65 23.32
C ILE A 142 11.18 -10.39 22.45
N VAL A 143 12.29 -10.21 21.72
CA VAL A 143 12.46 -9.06 20.83
C VAL A 143 12.78 -9.55 19.44
N VAL A 144 12.00 -9.13 18.45
CA VAL A 144 12.27 -9.39 17.03
C VAL A 144 12.57 -8.09 16.29
N ALA A 145 13.62 -8.11 15.50
CA ALA A 145 14.00 -7.03 14.59
C ALA A 145 14.17 -7.60 13.17
N PRO A 146 13.11 -7.61 12.34
CA PRO A 146 13.25 -7.99 10.93
C PRO A 146 14.09 -6.98 10.17
N GLN A 147 14.85 -7.43 9.17
CA GLN A 147 15.65 -6.59 8.30
C GLN A 147 14.93 -6.36 6.96
N LEU A 148 14.75 -5.09 6.61
CA LEU A 148 14.32 -4.67 5.29
C LEU A 148 15.42 -4.88 4.25
N LEU A 149 15.03 -5.26 3.03
CA LEU A 149 15.94 -5.27 1.90
C LEU A 149 16.34 -3.85 1.48
N PRO A 150 17.43 -3.68 0.70
CA PRO A 150 17.81 -2.39 0.15
C PRO A 150 16.66 -1.71 -0.60
N GLY A 151 16.44 -0.42 -0.30
CA GLY A 151 15.43 0.41 -0.96
C GLY A 151 14.00 0.24 -0.42
N GLU A 152 13.76 -0.67 0.51
CA GLU A 152 12.44 -0.84 1.11
C GLU A 152 12.13 0.19 2.21
N SER A 153 10.86 0.26 2.55
CA SER A 153 10.28 1.08 3.63
C SER A 153 9.46 0.18 4.56
N TRP A 154 9.17 0.66 5.77
CA TRP A 154 8.26 -0.01 6.68
C TRP A 154 6.79 0.26 6.36
N ASN A 155 6.46 1.39 5.71
CA ASN A 155 5.07 1.85 5.54
C ASN A 155 4.17 0.84 4.80
N ASP A 156 4.73 -0.04 3.99
CA ASP A 156 4.04 -1.07 3.21
C ASP A 156 4.31 -2.50 3.71
N LYS A 157 4.81 -2.67 4.95
CA LYS A 157 5.25 -3.97 5.49
C LYS A 157 4.32 -4.54 6.56
N GLY A 158 3.10 -4.03 6.68
CA GLY A 158 2.10 -4.53 7.62
C GLY A 158 1.85 -6.03 7.50
N GLU A 159 1.64 -6.55 6.28
CA GLU A 159 1.43 -7.98 6.03
C GLU A 159 2.64 -8.84 6.45
N LEU A 160 3.86 -8.36 6.17
CA LEU A 160 5.10 -9.05 6.54
C LEU A 160 5.26 -9.11 8.06
N VAL A 161 5.03 -7.98 8.76
CA VAL A 161 5.14 -7.93 10.22
C VAL A 161 4.04 -8.78 10.87
N ALA A 162 2.82 -8.77 10.33
CA ALA A 162 1.74 -9.63 10.82
C ALA A 162 2.08 -11.13 10.65
N ALA A 163 2.58 -11.53 9.49
CA ALA A 163 3.00 -12.91 9.24
C ALA A 163 4.20 -13.32 10.11
N LEU A 164 5.14 -12.41 10.36
CA LEU A 164 6.26 -12.65 11.26
C LEU A 164 5.80 -12.85 12.70
N MET A 165 4.86 -12.03 13.19
CA MET A 165 4.28 -12.21 14.53
C MET A 165 3.57 -13.55 14.64
N ALA A 166 2.75 -13.92 13.66
CA ALA A 166 2.07 -15.23 13.64
C ALA A 166 3.07 -16.39 13.64
N TRP A 167 4.13 -16.31 12.82
CA TRP A 167 5.20 -17.30 12.83
C TRP A 167 5.89 -17.39 14.20
N LEU A 168 6.17 -16.26 14.85
CA LEU A 168 6.75 -16.25 16.20
C LEU A 168 5.82 -16.86 17.25
N GLU A 169 4.52 -16.58 17.18
CA GLU A 169 3.50 -17.14 18.08
C GLU A 169 3.39 -18.67 17.95
N GLU A 170 3.72 -19.24 16.79
CA GLU A 170 3.83 -20.69 16.60
C GLU A 170 5.10 -21.29 17.22
N GLN A 171 6.21 -20.53 17.23
CA GLN A 171 7.51 -21.00 17.72
C GLN A 171 7.72 -20.73 19.22
N TYR A 172 7.09 -19.69 19.76
CA TYR A 172 7.32 -19.19 21.11
C TYR A 172 6.02 -18.95 21.88
N THR A 173 6.06 -19.19 23.19
CA THR A 173 4.96 -18.91 24.11
C THR A 173 4.84 -17.40 24.35
N ILE A 174 4.23 -16.69 23.42
CA ILE A 174 4.01 -15.24 23.45
C ILE A 174 2.66 -14.91 24.11
N ASP A 175 2.62 -13.81 24.85
CA ASP A 175 1.39 -13.22 25.36
C ASP A 175 0.77 -12.32 24.28
N PRO A 176 -0.35 -12.73 23.64
CA PRO A 176 -0.95 -11.96 22.54
C PRO A 176 -1.51 -10.61 23.01
N GLN A 177 -1.73 -10.42 24.31
CA GLN A 177 -2.18 -9.15 24.86
C GLN A 177 -1.04 -8.18 25.15
N ARG A 178 0.22 -8.62 25.03
CA ARG A 178 1.43 -7.85 25.36
C ARG A 178 2.43 -7.88 24.23
N ILE A 179 1.95 -7.48 23.06
CA ILE A 179 2.78 -7.21 21.88
C ILE A 179 2.96 -5.70 21.76
N TYR A 180 4.19 -5.24 21.62
CA TYR A 180 4.55 -3.83 21.56
C TYR A 180 5.28 -3.52 20.25
N LEU A 181 5.03 -2.34 19.69
CA LEU A 181 5.70 -1.87 18.46
C LEU A 181 6.57 -0.66 18.75
N THR A 182 7.80 -0.70 18.28
CA THR A 182 8.72 0.43 18.40
C THR A 182 9.66 0.49 17.21
N GLY A 183 10.27 1.64 16.97
CA GLY A 183 11.29 1.77 15.94
C GLY A 183 11.91 3.15 15.92
N PHE A 184 13.06 3.24 15.24
CA PHE A 184 13.88 4.43 15.17
C PHE A 184 13.99 4.97 13.74
N SER A 185 13.93 6.30 13.55
CA SER A 185 14.10 6.96 12.23
C SER A 185 13.07 6.42 11.24
N LEU A 186 13.47 5.81 10.12
CA LEU A 186 12.59 5.07 9.21
C LEU A 186 11.64 4.10 9.96
N GLY A 187 12.13 3.43 11.01
CA GLY A 187 11.32 2.57 11.88
C GLY A 187 10.37 3.33 12.82
N GLY A 188 10.68 4.58 13.15
CA GLY A 188 9.77 5.49 13.85
C GLY A 188 8.58 5.87 12.97
N TYR A 189 8.82 6.19 11.69
CA TYR A 189 7.75 6.35 10.69
C TYR A 189 6.94 5.04 10.53
N GLY A 190 7.64 3.91 10.45
CA GLY A 190 7.03 2.59 10.41
C GLY A 190 6.15 2.30 11.64
N THR A 191 6.54 2.77 12.83
CA THR A 191 5.77 2.56 14.06
C THR A 191 4.43 3.29 14.00
N TRP A 192 4.41 4.52 13.47
CA TRP A 192 3.17 5.24 13.21
C TRP A 192 2.31 4.55 12.15
N ALA A 193 2.90 4.21 11.00
CA ALA A 193 2.19 3.57 9.89
C ALA A 193 1.58 2.22 10.29
N LEU A 194 2.38 1.33 10.90
CA LEU A 194 1.92 0.01 11.30
C LEU A 194 0.96 0.08 12.49
N GLY A 195 1.22 0.96 13.45
CA GLY A 195 0.31 1.22 14.57
C GLY A 195 -1.07 1.67 14.11
N LEU A 196 -1.15 2.58 13.14
CA LEU A 196 -2.42 3.02 12.54
C LEU A 196 -3.08 1.94 11.69
N SER A 197 -2.30 1.11 11.01
CA SER A 197 -2.83 0.03 10.16
C SER A 197 -3.40 -1.15 10.96
N SER A 198 -2.96 -1.32 12.22
CA SER A 198 -3.32 -2.46 13.07
C SER A 198 -3.31 -2.08 14.56
N PRO A 199 -4.13 -1.09 14.96
CA PRO A 199 -4.09 -0.54 16.32
C PRO A 199 -4.38 -1.60 17.39
N ASP A 200 -5.20 -2.59 17.07
CA ASP A 200 -5.61 -3.65 18.00
C ASP A 200 -4.62 -4.81 18.13
N ARG A 201 -3.52 -4.79 17.36
CA ARG A 201 -2.45 -5.79 17.50
C ARG A 201 -1.40 -5.40 18.52
N PHE A 202 -1.31 -4.12 18.89
CA PHE A 202 -0.25 -3.62 19.75
C PHE A 202 -0.85 -3.03 21.03
N ALA A 203 -0.38 -3.51 22.17
CA ALA A 203 -0.74 -3.00 23.48
C ALA A 203 -0.15 -1.61 23.75
N ALA A 204 0.97 -1.27 23.10
CA ALA A 204 1.59 0.05 23.16
C ALA A 204 2.46 0.34 21.93
N LEU A 205 2.62 1.63 21.60
CA LEU A 205 3.51 2.11 20.54
C LEU A 205 4.60 3.04 21.10
N VAL A 206 5.83 2.87 20.61
CA VAL A 206 6.99 3.70 20.99
C VAL A 206 7.73 4.17 19.74
N PRO A 207 7.23 5.19 19.03
CA PRO A 207 7.93 5.77 17.88
C PRO A 207 9.09 6.66 18.36
N VAL A 208 10.28 6.46 17.78
CA VAL A 208 11.49 7.20 18.14
C VAL A 208 12.06 7.92 16.91
N ALA A 209 12.25 9.24 17.01
CA ALA A 209 12.79 10.10 15.96
C ALA A 209 12.13 9.87 14.58
N GLY A 210 10.80 9.80 14.57
CA GLY A 210 9.98 9.57 13.38
C GLY A 210 8.89 10.63 13.18
N GLY A 211 8.15 10.50 12.10
CA GLY A 211 7.00 11.33 11.75
C GLY A 211 5.99 10.54 10.93
N TRP A 212 5.11 11.22 10.21
CA TRP A 212 4.17 10.57 9.28
C TRP A 212 4.72 10.57 7.86
N GLU A 213 5.06 11.74 7.34
CA GLU A 213 5.70 11.93 6.05
C GLU A 213 7.04 12.65 6.24
N PHE A 214 8.09 12.11 5.62
CA PHE A 214 9.44 12.61 5.86
C PHE A 214 9.61 14.06 5.41
N GLY A 215 9.97 14.93 6.35
CA GLY A 215 10.21 16.35 6.09
C GLY A 215 8.93 17.17 5.96
N SER A 216 7.79 16.64 6.42
CA SER A 216 6.48 17.26 6.37
C SER A 216 5.87 17.34 7.76
N ASP A 217 5.05 18.36 7.98
CA ASP A 217 4.25 18.55 9.21
C ASP A 217 2.87 17.85 9.10
N ALA A 218 2.68 17.01 8.08
CA ALA A 218 1.45 16.27 7.85
C ALA A 218 1.12 15.32 9.01
N VAL A 219 -0.17 15.27 9.33
CA VAL A 219 -0.74 14.37 10.33
C VAL A 219 -1.71 13.43 9.61
N PRO A 220 -1.70 12.11 9.88
CA PRO A 220 -2.68 11.22 9.29
C PRO A 220 -4.09 11.60 9.77
N SER A 221 -5.04 11.71 8.83
CA SER A 221 -6.43 12.09 9.15
C SER A 221 -7.11 11.13 10.13
N ASN A 222 -6.67 9.87 10.19
CA ASN A 222 -7.14 8.86 11.13
C ASN A 222 -6.29 8.76 12.41
N ILE A 223 -5.46 9.75 12.75
CA ILE A 223 -4.61 9.73 13.95
C ILE A 223 -5.42 9.48 15.24
N CYS A 224 -6.67 9.95 15.32
CA CYS A 224 -7.55 9.71 16.46
C CYS A 224 -7.89 8.22 16.68
N ALA A 225 -7.68 7.34 15.70
CA ALA A 225 -7.80 5.89 15.88
C ALA A 225 -6.81 5.34 16.92
N LEU A 226 -5.73 6.08 17.17
CA LEU A 226 -4.72 5.80 18.18
C LEU A 226 -4.98 6.51 19.52
N ALA A 227 -6.04 7.31 19.65
CA ALA A 227 -6.23 8.18 20.81
C ALA A 227 -6.26 7.40 22.14
N ALA A 228 -6.91 6.24 22.14
CA ALA A 228 -7.01 5.36 23.31
C ALA A 228 -5.81 4.42 23.50
N LYS A 229 -4.80 4.45 22.61
CA LYS A 229 -3.65 3.56 22.70
C LYS A 229 -2.58 4.18 23.60
N PRO A 230 -1.94 3.39 24.49
CA PRO A 230 -0.75 3.82 25.19
C PRO A 230 0.38 4.11 24.19
N ILE A 231 0.80 5.38 24.11
CA ILE A 231 1.85 5.82 23.18
C ILE A 231 2.89 6.64 23.94
N TRP A 232 4.16 6.31 23.73
CA TRP A 232 5.28 7.11 24.23
C TRP A 232 6.26 7.45 23.11
N VAL A 233 6.22 8.71 22.69
CA VAL A 233 7.06 9.26 21.63
C VAL A 233 8.37 9.81 22.19
N PHE A 234 9.48 9.52 21.53
CA PHE A 234 10.81 10.08 21.87
C PHE A 234 11.43 10.79 20.67
N HIS A 235 12.06 11.95 20.90
CA HIS A 235 12.80 12.68 19.86
C HIS A 235 14.03 13.39 20.44
N GLY A 236 15.09 13.55 19.65
CA GLY A 236 16.25 14.34 20.06
C GLY A 236 16.07 15.83 19.78
N ALA A 237 16.35 16.70 20.74
CA ALA A 237 16.20 18.16 20.57
C ALA A 237 17.13 18.77 19.50
N GLN A 238 18.22 18.07 19.14
CA GLN A 238 19.21 18.47 18.14
C GLN A 238 19.21 17.50 16.95
N ASP A 239 18.07 16.90 16.67
CA ASP A 239 17.89 16.05 15.51
C ASP A 239 17.80 16.89 14.23
N GLU A 240 18.89 16.92 13.47
CA GLU A 240 18.96 17.62 12.18
C GLU A 240 18.61 16.70 11.00
N THR A 241 18.36 15.40 11.24
CA THR A 241 18.01 14.43 10.19
C THR A 241 16.51 14.29 10.06
N VAL A 242 15.82 14.15 11.19
CA VAL A 242 14.37 14.20 11.30
C VAL A 242 14.05 15.37 12.21
N ASN A 243 13.42 16.41 11.66
CA ASN A 243 13.04 17.57 12.46
C ASN A 243 12.08 17.14 13.60
N PRO A 244 12.36 17.48 14.88
CA PRO A 244 11.48 17.18 16.02
C PRO A 244 10.04 17.66 15.86
N ALA A 245 9.82 18.72 15.07
CA ALA A 245 8.49 19.21 14.70
C ALA A 245 7.59 18.10 14.14
N GLN A 246 8.16 17.12 13.41
CA GLN A 246 7.41 16.01 12.83
C GLN A 246 6.82 15.06 13.89
N SER A 247 7.47 14.90 15.04
CA SER A 247 6.87 14.18 16.17
C SER A 247 5.90 15.06 16.95
N GLU A 248 6.22 16.36 17.09
CA GLU A 248 5.38 17.33 17.79
C GLU A 248 3.97 17.41 17.20
N VAL A 249 3.86 17.55 15.87
CA VAL A 249 2.55 17.66 15.21
C VAL A 249 1.67 16.42 15.43
N LEU A 250 2.26 15.22 15.45
CA LEU A 250 1.53 13.97 15.71
C LEU A 250 1.09 13.86 17.17
N VAL A 251 1.95 14.26 18.10
CA VAL A 251 1.65 14.30 19.53
C VAL A 251 0.53 15.30 19.81
N GLU A 252 0.59 16.49 19.22
CA GLU A 252 -0.44 17.52 19.36
C GLU A 252 -1.77 17.07 18.80
N ALA A 253 -1.77 16.44 17.62
CA ALA A 253 -2.99 15.89 17.04
C ALA A 253 -3.60 14.78 17.89
N LEU A 254 -2.78 13.86 18.42
CA LEU A 254 -3.26 12.83 19.37
C LEU A 254 -3.87 13.44 20.62
N ARG A 255 -3.22 14.46 21.20
CA ARG A 255 -3.76 15.18 22.37
C ARG A 255 -5.08 15.87 22.04
N ALA A 256 -5.23 16.42 20.84
CA ALA A 256 -6.49 16.99 20.37
C ALA A 256 -7.62 15.94 20.26
N CYS A 257 -7.27 14.68 19.99
CA CYS A 257 -8.20 13.55 20.04
C CYS A 257 -8.48 13.03 21.47
N GLY A 258 -7.92 13.65 22.50
CA GLY A 258 -8.07 13.22 23.90
C GLY A 258 -7.08 12.13 24.35
N SER A 259 -6.02 11.88 23.59
CA SER A 259 -4.98 10.90 23.95
C SER A 259 -4.15 11.35 25.16
N ASP A 260 -3.74 10.38 25.98
CA ASP A 260 -2.77 10.57 27.06
C ASP A 260 -1.31 10.38 26.61
N VAL A 261 -1.05 10.48 25.30
CA VAL A 261 0.26 10.31 24.66
C VAL A 261 1.39 11.02 25.44
N ARG A 262 2.41 10.24 25.76
CA ARG A 262 3.65 10.73 26.37
C ARG A 262 4.58 11.20 25.28
N TYR A 263 5.22 12.36 25.48
CA TYR A 263 6.22 12.88 24.57
C TYR A 263 7.45 13.33 25.34
N THR A 264 8.60 12.74 25.02
CA THR A 264 9.88 13.05 25.62
C THR A 264 10.85 13.58 24.56
N VAL A 265 11.12 14.87 24.62
CA VAL A 265 12.21 15.50 23.87
C VAL A 265 13.49 15.40 24.69
N ILE A 266 14.49 14.68 24.20
CA ILE A 266 15.75 14.44 24.87
C ILE A 266 16.67 15.64 24.64
N PRO A 267 17.01 16.42 25.68
CA PRO A 267 17.85 17.60 25.51
C PRO A 267 19.21 17.24 24.92
N GLN A 268 19.68 18.03 23.95
CA GLN A 268 20.99 17.89 23.30
C GLN A 268 21.21 16.57 22.52
N ALA A 269 20.22 15.68 22.44
CA ALA A 269 20.36 14.47 21.66
C ALA A 269 20.26 14.78 20.17
N THR A 270 21.25 14.31 19.41
CA THR A 270 21.25 14.26 17.94
C THR A 270 20.40 13.08 17.46
N HIS A 271 20.18 12.95 16.14
CA HIS A 271 19.45 11.82 15.54
C HIS A 271 19.94 10.46 16.06
N ALA A 272 21.26 10.24 15.99
CA ALA A 272 21.87 8.99 16.44
C ALA A 272 21.71 8.76 17.95
N ALA A 273 21.80 9.82 18.76
CA ALA A 273 21.62 9.70 20.21
C ALA A 273 20.16 9.37 20.57
N ALA A 274 19.19 9.99 19.87
CA ALA A 274 17.77 9.67 20.03
C ALA A 274 17.45 8.20 19.70
N GLY A 275 18.18 7.61 18.75
CA GLY A 275 18.04 6.20 18.41
C GLY A 275 18.57 5.21 19.44
N VAL A 276 19.19 5.65 20.54
CA VAL A 276 19.79 4.76 21.55
C VAL A 276 19.29 5.05 22.95
N LEU A 277 19.22 6.33 23.33
CA LEU A 277 18.96 6.74 24.71
C LEU A 277 17.64 6.20 25.28
N PRO A 278 16.47 6.26 24.58
CA PRO A 278 15.22 5.71 25.10
C PRO A 278 15.31 4.23 25.47
N TYR A 279 16.06 3.44 24.70
CA TYR A 279 16.18 1.99 24.89
C TYR A 279 17.16 1.61 26.02
N ARG A 280 17.92 2.56 26.57
CA ARG A 280 18.76 2.31 27.75
C ARG A 280 17.96 2.42 29.05
N GLU A 281 16.97 3.29 29.08
CA GLU A 281 16.18 3.59 30.27
C GLU A 281 15.34 2.38 30.71
N SER A 282 15.43 1.99 31.98
CA SER A 282 14.61 0.90 32.53
C SER A 282 13.12 1.27 32.56
N GLU A 283 12.82 2.57 32.72
CA GLU A 283 11.44 3.08 32.82
C GLU A 283 10.61 2.77 31.58
N LEU A 284 11.21 2.77 30.38
CA LEU A 284 10.50 2.42 29.15
C LEU A 284 9.94 0.99 29.24
N TYR A 285 10.75 0.05 29.71
CA TYR A 285 10.37 -1.36 29.81
C TYR A 285 9.36 -1.61 30.93
N ASP A 286 9.53 -0.94 32.08
CA ASP A 286 8.55 -0.99 33.17
C ASP A 286 7.20 -0.42 32.75
N TRP A 287 7.20 0.63 31.92
CA TRP A 287 5.98 1.20 31.35
C TRP A 287 5.35 0.25 30.33
N LEU A 288 6.12 -0.36 29.43
CA LEU A 288 5.62 -1.34 28.47
C LEU A 288 4.92 -2.50 29.18
N LEU A 289 5.51 -3.06 30.24
CA LEU A 289 4.94 -4.18 31.01
C LEU A 289 3.59 -3.85 31.70
N GLN A 290 3.28 -2.57 31.88
CA GLN A 290 1.98 -2.13 32.41
C GLN A 290 0.89 -2.11 31.33
N GLN A 291 1.25 -2.12 30.05
CA GLN A 291 0.30 -2.02 28.95
C GLN A 291 -0.15 -3.42 28.52
N THR A 292 -1.47 -3.57 28.37
CA THR A 292 -2.12 -4.81 27.93
C THR A 292 -3.32 -4.47 27.06
N LEU A 293 -3.54 -5.26 26.01
CA LEU A 293 -4.82 -5.23 25.30
C LEU A 293 -5.93 -5.80 26.19
N PRO A 294 -7.20 -5.37 26.01
CA PRO A 294 -8.34 -6.01 26.66
C PRO A 294 -8.43 -7.50 26.31
N GLU A 295 -9.01 -8.33 27.18
CA GLU A 295 -9.38 -9.70 26.79
C GLU A 295 -10.49 -9.64 25.73
N GLU A 296 -10.32 -10.36 24.62
CA GLU A 296 -11.42 -10.58 23.67
C GLU A 296 -12.58 -11.28 24.40
N ILE A 297 -13.77 -10.67 24.39
CA ILE A 297 -15.00 -11.37 24.80
C ILE A 297 -15.32 -12.38 23.69
N PRO A 298 -15.49 -13.69 23.98
CA PRO A 298 -15.87 -14.66 22.97
C PRO A 298 -17.19 -14.26 22.31
N ALA A 299 -17.28 -14.43 20.99
CA ALA A 299 -18.46 -14.15 20.20
C ALA A 299 -19.69 -14.97 20.65
N ALA A 300 -20.46 -14.44 21.60
CA ALA A 300 -21.88 -14.75 21.84
C ALA A 300 -22.48 -13.82 22.91
N ALA A 301 -23.20 -12.79 22.48
CA ALA A 301 -24.50 -12.39 23.05
C ALA A 301 -25.04 -11.17 22.32
N ASN A 302 -26.04 -11.39 21.47
CA ASN A 302 -27.03 -10.36 21.16
C ASN A 302 -27.65 -9.88 22.49
N ALA A 303 -27.41 -8.63 22.85
CA ALA A 303 -28.20 -7.94 23.84
C ALA A 303 -28.40 -6.50 23.34
N GLU A 304 -29.61 -6.24 22.85
CA GLU A 304 -30.16 -4.90 22.70
C GLU A 304 -29.98 -4.14 24.02
N ALA A 305 -29.30 -3.00 23.98
CA ALA A 305 -29.30 -2.04 25.07
C ALA A 305 -29.40 -0.63 24.47
N THR A 306 -30.62 -0.13 24.50
CA THR A 306 -30.99 1.27 24.34
C THR A 306 -30.25 2.14 25.36
N ALA A 307 -29.54 3.18 24.91
CA ALA A 307 -29.17 4.30 25.76
C ALA A 307 -29.18 5.60 24.95
N ASP A 308 -30.06 6.51 25.40
CA ASP A 308 -30.14 7.92 25.02
C ASP A 308 -28.79 8.62 25.14
N VAL A 309 -28.35 9.27 24.06
CA VAL A 309 -27.36 10.36 24.14
C VAL A 309 -27.79 11.48 23.22
N ASN A 310 -28.80 12.23 23.66
CA ASN A 310 -29.15 13.51 23.06
C ASN A 310 -28.33 14.60 23.77
N THR A 311 -27.38 15.21 23.06
CA THR A 311 -26.85 16.59 23.17
C THR A 311 -25.33 16.67 22.99
N LEU A 312 -24.88 16.64 21.73
CA LEU A 312 -23.73 17.43 21.29
C LEU A 312 -24.10 18.06 19.95
N VAL A 313 -23.79 19.36 19.83
CA VAL A 313 -24.21 20.24 18.75
C VAL A 313 -23.68 19.73 17.41
N GLU A 314 -24.59 19.27 16.55
CA GLU A 314 -24.32 18.88 15.17
C GLU A 314 -23.84 20.09 14.38
N THR A 315 -22.62 20.01 13.85
CA THR A 315 -22.32 20.68 12.58
C THR A 315 -23.03 19.87 11.48
N PRO A 316 -23.63 20.49 10.46
CA PRO A 316 -24.39 19.74 9.47
C PRO A 316 -23.44 18.82 8.70
N VAL A 317 -23.59 17.50 8.88
CA VAL A 317 -23.04 16.51 7.97
C VAL A 317 -23.78 16.71 6.63
N PRO A 318 -23.08 16.92 5.50
CA PRO A 318 -23.75 16.98 4.21
C PRO A 318 -24.55 15.69 3.99
N GLU A 319 -25.77 15.85 3.51
CA GLU A 319 -26.76 14.78 3.34
C GLU A 319 -26.15 13.60 2.55
N VAL A 320 -26.09 12.41 3.16
CA VAL A 320 -25.59 11.20 2.50
C VAL A 320 -26.58 10.79 1.41
N VAL A 321 -26.34 11.26 0.19
CA VAL A 321 -27.11 10.82 -0.98
C VAL A 321 -26.56 9.47 -1.42
N ASN A 322 -27.17 8.41 -0.90
CA ASN A 322 -26.95 7.05 -1.37
C ASN A 322 -27.13 6.99 -2.89
N THR A 323 -26.21 6.35 -3.58
CA THR A 323 -26.31 6.20 -5.04
C THR A 323 -27.49 5.31 -5.36
N PRO A 324 -28.48 5.79 -6.16
CA PRO A 324 -29.62 4.98 -6.54
C PRO A 324 -29.17 3.68 -7.21
N ARG A 325 -29.68 2.54 -6.73
CA ARG A 325 -29.39 1.23 -7.32
C ARG A 325 -30.19 1.10 -8.63
N PRO A 326 -29.64 0.48 -9.69
CA PRO A 326 -30.46 0.11 -10.84
C PRO A 326 -31.65 -0.74 -10.40
N GLY A 327 -32.87 -0.24 -10.62
CA GLY A 327 -34.11 -0.98 -10.37
C GLY A 327 -35.05 -0.36 -9.34
N ASP A 328 -34.69 0.74 -8.67
CA ASP A 328 -35.60 1.45 -7.75
C ASP A 328 -36.60 2.39 -8.44
N GLY A 329 -36.54 2.50 -9.77
CA GLY A 329 -37.46 3.32 -10.57
C GLY A 329 -37.20 4.83 -10.50
N SER A 330 -36.17 5.28 -9.77
CA SER A 330 -35.70 6.66 -9.84
C SER A 330 -34.79 6.81 -11.08
N LEU A 331 -35.12 7.77 -11.95
CA LEU A 331 -34.25 8.12 -13.06
C LEU A 331 -32.91 8.59 -12.48
N LYS A 332 -31.83 7.85 -12.77
CA LYS A 332 -30.46 8.27 -12.49
C LYS A 332 -30.23 9.60 -13.23
N PRO A 333 -29.90 10.69 -12.53
CA PRO A 333 -29.89 11.98 -13.16
C PRO A 333 -28.75 12.03 -14.19
N ILE A 334 -29.11 12.32 -15.45
CA ILE A 334 -28.17 12.51 -16.56
C ILE A 334 -27.27 13.71 -16.27
N GLY A 335 -26.04 13.69 -16.76
CA GLY A 335 -25.04 14.71 -16.46
C GLY A 335 -24.26 14.38 -15.19
N GLN A 336 -23.60 15.37 -14.63
CA GLN A 336 -22.68 15.21 -13.48
C GLN A 336 -23.39 15.47 -12.16
N HIS A 337 -23.37 14.48 -11.26
CA HIS A 337 -24.03 14.55 -9.96
C HIS A 337 -23.13 14.08 -8.82
N ALA A 338 -23.34 14.66 -7.65
CA ALA A 338 -22.63 14.36 -6.41
C ALA A 338 -23.25 13.18 -5.68
N TYR A 339 -22.39 12.32 -5.15
CA TYR A 339 -22.75 11.15 -4.39
C TYR A 339 -21.79 10.92 -3.24
N SER A 340 -22.28 10.23 -2.21
CA SER A 340 -21.45 9.63 -1.16
C SER A 340 -21.94 8.22 -0.89
N ILE A 341 -21.02 7.29 -0.71
CA ILE A 341 -21.36 5.90 -0.43
C ILE A 341 -20.41 5.29 0.59
N ALA A 342 -20.98 4.54 1.53
CA ALA A 342 -20.24 3.66 2.42
C ALA A 342 -20.03 2.31 1.73
N LEU A 343 -18.76 1.91 1.58
CA LEU A 343 -18.36 0.67 0.94
C LEU A 343 -17.58 -0.19 1.92
N ASP A 344 -17.87 -1.48 1.90
CA ASP A 344 -17.07 -2.48 2.56
C ASP A 344 -15.80 -2.70 1.73
N VAL A 345 -14.68 -2.20 2.26
CA VAL A 345 -13.35 -2.32 1.69
C VAL A 345 -12.64 -3.44 2.41
N VAL A 346 -12.32 -4.50 1.68
CA VAL A 346 -11.39 -5.52 2.19
C VAL A 346 -9.99 -4.92 2.08
N GLY A 347 -9.43 -4.53 3.22
CA GLY A 347 -8.05 -4.06 3.28
C GLY A 347 -7.08 -5.18 2.91
N THR A 348 -5.84 -4.82 2.63
CA THR A 348 -4.77 -5.78 2.32
C THR A 348 -4.55 -6.84 3.42
N ASN A 349 -4.98 -6.56 4.65
CA ASN A 349 -5.01 -7.47 5.80
C ASN A 349 -6.19 -8.46 5.83
N GLY A 350 -7.06 -8.47 4.81
CA GLY A 350 -8.24 -9.34 4.75
C GLY A 350 -9.40 -8.91 5.65
N LEU A 351 -9.24 -7.84 6.43
CA LEU A 351 -10.31 -7.27 7.24
C LEU A 351 -11.17 -6.36 6.37
N THR A 352 -12.48 -6.58 6.46
CA THR A 352 -13.47 -5.69 5.87
C THR A 352 -13.65 -4.49 6.78
N ARG A 353 -13.33 -3.29 6.27
CA ARG A 353 -13.71 -2.03 6.91
C ARG A 353 -14.76 -1.33 6.05
N THR A 354 -15.80 -0.79 6.67
CA THR A 354 -16.70 0.12 5.96
C THR A 354 -16.06 1.51 5.91
N ALA A 355 -15.90 2.07 4.71
CA ALA A 355 -15.37 3.42 4.52
C ALA A 355 -16.25 4.21 3.55
N THR A 356 -16.45 5.49 3.83
CA THR A 356 -17.24 6.38 2.98
C THR A 356 -16.36 7.08 1.96
N ILE A 357 -16.82 7.11 0.71
CA ILE A 357 -16.20 7.89 -0.36
C ILE A 357 -17.22 8.81 -1.01
N SER A 358 -16.86 10.09 -1.11
CA SER A 358 -17.60 11.09 -1.90
C SER A 358 -17.07 11.10 -3.33
N TYR A 359 -17.94 11.30 -4.31
CA TYR A 359 -17.56 11.29 -5.72
C TYR A 359 -18.54 12.05 -6.61
N LEU A 360 -18.06 12.53 -7.76
CA LEU A 360 -18.91 12.90 -8.89
C LEU A 360 -19.07 11.71 -9.83
N LEU A 361 -20.29 11.51 -10.30
CA LEU A 361 -20.61 10.58 -11.37
C LEU A 361 -21.27 11.36 -12.51
N TYR A 362 -20.67 11.29 -13.69
CA TYR A 362 -21.26 11.78 -14.92
C TYR A 362 -21.89 10.63 -15.69
N LEU A 363 -23.16 10.79 -16.09
CA LEU A 363 -23.85 9.91 -17.01
C LEU A 363 -24.11 10.63 -18.34
N PRO A 364 -23.74 10.03 -19.50
CA PRO A 364 -23.98 10.60 -20.82
C PRO A 364 -25.46 10.91 -21.09
N GLY A 365 -25.73 11.88 -21.96
CA GLY A 365 -27.09 12.28 -22.37
C GLY A 365 -27.98 11.14 -22.84
N ALA A 366 -27.40 10.14 -23.51
CA ALA A 366 -28.12 8.97 -24.01
C ALA A 366 -28.14 7.77 -23.03
N TYR A 367 -27.56 7.92 -21.84
CA TYR A 367 -27.48 6.84 -20.87
C TYR A 367 -28.89 6.38 -20.45
N GLY A 368 -29.14 5.06 -20.54
CA GLY A 368 -30.43 4.45 -20.21
C GLY A 368 -31.51 4.56 -21.29
N GLN A 369 -31.26 5.25 -22.41
CA GLN A 369 -32.18 5.24 -23.55
C GLN A 369 -32.25 3.87 -24.23
N ASP A 370 -31.11 3.19 -24.32
CA ASP A 370 -31.02 1.76 -24.65
C ASP A 370 -30.46 0.99 -23.43
N PRO A 371 -31.28 0.16 -22.75
CA PRO A 371 -30.85 -0.64 -21.61
C PRO A 371 -29.77 -1.68 -21.92
N GLN A 372 -29.56 -2.03 -23.19
CA GLN A 372 -28.56 -3.01 -23.63
C GLN A 372 -27.24 -2.36 -24.06
N GLN A 373 -27.19 -1.02 -24.18
CA GLN A 373 -25.99 -0.32 -24.61
C GLN A 373 -24.95 -0.28 -23.47
N PRO A 374 -23.75 -0.90 -23.65
CA PRO A 374 -22.65 -0.75 -22.70
C PRO A 374 -21.90 0.56 -22.97
N TRP A 375 -21.49 1.23 -21.90
CA TRP A 375 -20.85 2.54 -21.91
C TRP A 375 -19.39 2.44 -21.46
N PRO A 376 -18.44 3.09 -22.16
CA PRO A 376 -17.11 3.25 -21.61
C PRO A 376 -17.14 3.99 -20.27
N LEU A 377 -16.15 3.73 -19.42
CA LEU A 377 -15.97 4.41 -18.15
C LEU A 377 -14.58 5.08 -18.10
N VAL A 378 -14.54 6.35 -17.69
CA VAL A 378 -13.29 7.07 -17.37
C VAL A 378 -13.23 7.26 -15.87
N LEU A 379 -12.24 6.65 -15.21
CA LEU A 379 -11.86 6.94 -13.84
C LEU A 379 -10.93 8.16 -13.86
N PHE A 380 -11.37 9.27 -13.26
CA PHE A 380 -10.61 10.50 -13.15
C PHE A 380 -10.17 10.73 -11.70
N LEU A 381 -8.88 10.91 -11.47
CA LEU A 381 -8.31 11.27 -10.16
C LEU A 381 -7.90 12.76 -10.14
N HIS A 382 -8.39 13.51 -9.17
CA HIS A 382 -8.17 14.95 -9.06
C HIS A 382 -6.79 15.31 -8.45
N GLY A 383 -6.40 16.58 -8.58
CA GLY A 383 -5.20 17.15 -7.96
C GLY A 383 -5.41 17.55 -6.50
N SER A 384 -4.38 18.01 -5.81
CA SER A 384 -4.48 18.44 -4.40
C SER A 384 -5.34 19.70 -4.17
N ASP A 385 -5.85 20.31 -5.23
CA ASP A 385 -6.64 21.56 -5.20
C ASP A 385 -8.10 21.37 -4.77
N VAL A 386 -8.61 20.13 -4.77
CA VAL A 386 -10.04 19.82 -4.56
C VAL A 386 -10.28 18.64 -3.62
N TRP A 387 -9.40 18.48 -2.62
CA TRP A 387 -9.63 17.60 -1.49
C TRP A 387 -10.93 17.91 -0.73
N GLY A 388 -11.39 16.95 0.06
CA GLY A 388 -12.41 17.17 1.08
C GLY A 388 -13.52 16.13 1.01
N ASN A 389 -14.71 16.54 1.44
CA ASN A 389 -15.90 15.70 1.49
C ASN A 389 -17.08 16.26 0.68
N ASP A 390 -16.90 17.42 0.04
CA ASP A 390 -17.86 18.01 -0.90
C ASP A 390 -17.49 17.64 -2.35
N PRO A 391 -18.12 16.61 -2.94
CA PRO A 391 -17.80 16.19 -4.30
C PRO A 391 -18.12 17.26 -5.34
N GLN A 392 -18.95 18.28 -5.04
CA GLN A 392 -19.16 19.40 -5.97
C GLN A 392 -17.88 20.22 -6.18
N ALA A 393 -16.95 20.25 -5.23
CA ALA A 393 -15.68 20.94 -5.38
C ALA A 393 -14.83 20.40 -6.55
N LEU A 394 -15.03 19.14 -6.93
CA LEU A 394 -14.30 18.50 -8.03
C LEU A 394 -14.51 19.19 -9.38
N ILE A 395 -15.59 19.96 -9.56
CA ILE A 395 -15.85 20.72 -10.80
C ILE A 395 -14.88 21.89 -11.03
N ALA A 396 -14.03 22.21 -10.05
CA ALA A 396 -13.10 23.32 -10.15
C ALA A 396 -11.92 23.08 -11.11
N SER A 397 -11.60 21.83 -11.44
CA SER A 397 -10.47 21.49 -12.33
C SER A 397 -10.68 20.18 -13.11
N GLY A 398 -9.78 19.94 -14.08
CA GLY A 398 -9.72 18.68 -14.83
C GLY A 398 -10.96 18.32 -15.66
N LEU A 399 -11.19 17.02 -15.80
CA LEU A 399 -12.30 16.48 -16.58
C LEU A 399 -13.68 16.87 -16.01
N PRO A 400 -13.93 16.84 -14.68
CA PRO A 400 -15.22 17.26 -14.13
C PRO A 400 -15.58 18.72 -14.46
N ARG A 401 -14.59 19.62 -14.53
CA ARG A 401 -14.80 21.00 -15.00
C ARG A 401 -15.28 21.05 -16.44
N LEU A 402 -14.65 20.30 -17.34
CA LEU A 402 -15.05 20.23 -18.76
C LEU A 402 -16.51 19.76 -18.91
N LEU A 403 -16.91 18.77 -18.11
CA LEU A 403 -18.25 18.17 -18.13
C LEU A 403 -19.36 19.13 -17.67
N THR A 404 -19.04 20.23 -16.98
CA THR A 404 -20.04 21.27 -16.64
C THR A 404 -20.59 21.99 -17.88
N THR A 405 -19.86 21.95 -18.99
CA THR A 405 -20.21 22.62 -20.26
C THR A 405 -20.39 21.64 -21.43
N THR A 406 -20.15 20.35 -21.20
CA THR A 406 -20.20 19.30 -22.22
C THR A 406 -21.33 18.32 -21.92
N LEU A 407 -22.40 18.36 -22.70
CA LEU A 407 -23.59 17.51 -22.49
C LEU A 407 -23.48 16.12 -23.15
N ASP A 408 -22.63 15.96 -24.16
CA ASP A 408 -22.52 14.73 -24.97
C ASP A 408 -21.17 14.01 -24.81
N PHE A 409 -20.60 14.00 -23.60
CA PHE A 409 -19.38 13.22 -23.36
C PHE A 409 -19.72 11.71 -23.47
N PRO A 410 -19.05 10.93 -24.32
CA PRO A 410 -19.52 9.60 -24.73
C PRO A 410 -19.14 8.48 -23.74
N ALA A 411 -18.93 8.79 -22.46
CA ALA A 411 -18.52 7.84 -21.44
C ALA A 411 -19.07 8.23 -20.06
N ILE A 412 -19.25 7.22 -19.21
CA ILE A 412 -19.45 7.45 -17.77
C ILE A 412 -18.15 8.03 -17.22
N VAL A 413 -18.22 9.05 -16.38
CA VAL A 413 -17.02 9.57 -15.68
C VAL A 413 -17.20 9.42 -14.19
N LEU A 414 -16.29 8.66 -13.58
CA LEU A 414 -16.23 8.42 -12.14
C LEU A 414 -15.07 9.25 -11.57
N SER A 415 -15.40 10.21 -10.72
CA SER A 415 -14.43 11.12 -10.11
C SER A 415 -14.53 11.02 -8.58
N PRO A 416 -13.84 10.07 -7.94
CA PRO A 416 -13.76 10.03 -6.48
C PRO A 416 -13.08 11.28 -5.93
N GLN A 417 -13.51 11.73 -4.76
CA GLN A 417 -12.84 12.77 -3.98
C GLN A 417 -12.03 12.12 -2.87
N ALA A 418 -10.74 12.45 -2.81
CA ALA A 418 -9.89 12.11 -1.69
C ALA A 418 -10.23 13.05 -0.52
N PRO A 419 -10.32 12.51 0.71
CA PRO A 419 -10.38 13.34 1.92
C PRO A 419 -9.22 14.34 1.99
N GLU A 420 -9.34 15.31 2.90
CA GLU A 420 -8.30 16.31 3.12
C GLU A 420 -6.95 15.68 3.45
N GLU A 421 -5.90 16.16 2.77
CA GLU A 421 -4.50 15.72 2.90
C GLU A 421 -4.25 14.24 2.55
N VAL A 422 -5.21 13.60 1.88
CA VAL A 422 -5.09 12.21 1.45
C VAL A 422 -4.69 12.12 -0.02
N VAL A 423 -3.73 11.23 -0.31
CA VAL A 423 -3.14 11.08 -1.64
C VAL A 423 -3.52 9.76 -2.31
N TRP A 424 -3.58 9.76 -3.63
CA TRP A 424 -4.07 8.63 -4.44
C TRP A 424 -3.09 7.44 -4.59
N TRP A 425 -2.03 7.38 -3.78
CA TRP A 425 -1.04 6.30 -3.78
C TRP A 425 -0.87 5.65 -2.39
N GLY A 426 -1.87 5.83 -1.50
CA GLY A 426 -1.97 5.25 -0.17
C GLY A 426 -3.07 4.19 -0.03
N ALA A 427 -3.61 4.04 1.19
CA ALA A 427 -4.63 3.04 1.54
C ALA A 427 -5.99 3.27 0.85
N GLU A 428 -6.18 4.45 0.26
CA GLU A 428 -7.39 4.86 -0.45
C GLU A 428 -7.50 4.24 -1.83
N LEU A 429 -6.42 3.65 -2.34
CA LEU A 429 -6.48 2.83 -3.55
C LEU A 429 -7.50 1.70 -3.41
N ASP A 430 -7.62 1.07 -2.24
CA ASP A 430 -8.59 0.00 -2.01
C ASP A 430 -10.04 0.54 -2.05
N LEU A 431 -10.25 1.77 -1.58
CA LEU A 431 -11.55 2.43 -1.61
C LEU A 431 -11.92 2.90 -3.03
N VAL A 432 -10.96 3.41 -3.81
CA VAL A 432 -11.15 3.73 -5.23
C VAL A 432 -11.49 2.46 -6.03
N ARG A 433 -10.81 1.34 -5.74
CA ARG A 433 -11.10 0.04 -6.36
C ARG A 433 -12.50 -0.45 -6.01
N ALA A 434 -12.87 -0.42 -4.73
CA ALA A 434 -14.21 -0.81 -4.28
C ALA A 434 -15.30 0.07 -4.92
N LEU A 435 -15.05 1.37 -5.07
CA LEU A 435 -15.96 2.28 -5.74
C LEU A 435 -16.10 1.96 -7.23
N LEU A 436 -14.98 1.66 -7.91
CA LEU A 436 -14.99 1.25 -9.31
C LEU A 436 -15.76 -0.07 -9.50
N ASP A 437 -15.57 -1.05 -8.61
CA ASP A 437 -16.33 -2.30 -8.61
C ASP A 437 -17.82 -2.06 -8.38
N HIS A 438 -18.17 -1.19 -7.43
CA HIS A 438 -19.56 -0.78 -7.18
C HIS A 438 -20.19 -0.15 -8.42
N VAL A 439 -19.50 0.79 -9.08
CA VAL A 439 -20.03 1.44 -10.29
C VAL A 439 -20.14 0.43 -11.44
N GLN A 440 -19.16 -0.45 -11.63
CA GLN A 440 -19.22 -1.49 -12.67
C GLN A 440 -20.39 -2.46 -12.44
N ALA A 441 -20.68 -2.83 -11.19
CA ALA A 441 -21.80 -3.72 -10.85
C ALA A 441 -23.17 -3.03 -11.01
N ASN A 442 -23.24 -1.72 -10.86
CA ASN A 442 -24.49 -0.96 -10.79
C ASN A 442 -24.73 -0.03 -11.99
N TYR A 443 -23.88 -0.02 -13.02
CA TYR A 443 -24.07 0.80 -14.22
C TYR A 443 -23.76 -0.05 -15.44
N ALA A 444 -24.29 0.35 -16.61
CA ALA A 444 -24.08 -0.34 -17.87
C ALA A 444 -22.66 -0.07 -18.39
N VAL A 445 -21.64 -0.44 -17.62
CA VAL A 445 -20.23 -0.25 -17.92
C VAL A 445 -19.75 -1.33 -18.88
N ASP A 446 -19.08 -0.90 -19.95
CA ASP A 446 -18.30 -1.78 -20.81
C ASP A 446 -16.98 -2.14 -20.12
N ALA A 447 -16.90 -3.35 -19.58
CA ALA A 447 -15.72 -3.84 -18.87
C ALA A 447 -14.45 -3.88 -19.73
N LYS A 448 -14.57 -3.83 -21.07
CA LYS A 448 -13.41 -3.75 -21.98
C LYS A 448 -12.94 -2.32 -22.24
N ARG A 449 -13.71 -1.30 -21.84
CA ARG A 449 -13.45 0.11 -22.13
C ARG A 449 -13.49 0.95 -20.85
N ILE A 450 -12.67 0.54 -19.88
CA ILE A 450 -12.38 1.30 -18.66
C ILE A 450 -11.06 2.03 -18.87
N TYR A 451 -11.04 3.34 -18.69
CA TYR A 451 -9.87 4.20 -18.88
C TYR A 451 -9.51 4.89 -17.58
N LEU A 452 -8.23 5.23 -17.43
CA LEU A 452 -7.72 5.91 -16.24
C LEU A 452 -6.97 7.18 -16.63
N THR A 453 -7.32 8.28 -15.97
CA THR A 453 -6.64 9.57 -16.12
C THR A 453 -6.58 10.28 -14.78
N GLY A 454 -5.66 11.23 -14.65
CA GLY A 454 -5.60 12.08 -13.47
C GLY A 454 -4.58 13.20 -13.64
N LEU A 455 -4.72 14.25 -12.83
CA LEU A 455 -3.86 15.43 -12.89
C LEU A 455 -3.10 15.64 -11.58
N SER A 456 -1.83 16.08 -11.65
CA SER A 456 -1.02 16.40 -10.46
C SER A 456 -0.99 15.22 -9.48
N MET A 457 -1.43 15.39 -8.23
CA MET A 457 -1.68 14.31 -7.26
C MET A 457 -2.44 13.12 -7.88
N GLY A 458 -3.50 13.38 -8.66
CA GLY A 458 -4.24 12.36 -9.40
C GLY A 458 -3.45 11.76 -10.55
N GLY A 459 -2.47 12.45 -11.12
CA GLY A 459 -1.53 11.92 -12.10
C GLY A 459 -0.58 10.89 -11.48
N PHE A 460 -0.07 11.16 -10.27
CA PHE A 460 0.65 10.15 -9.47
C PHE A 460 -0.26 8.96 -9.12
N GLY A 461 -1.50 9.23 -8.70
CA GLY A 461 -2.52 8.22 -8.45
C GLY A 461 -2.82 7.34 -9.66
N ALA A 462 -2.92 7.93 -10.85
CA ALA A 462 -3.19 7.20 -12.08
C ALA A 462 -2.07 6.20 -12.40
N TRP A 463 -0.80 6.58 -12.17
CA TRP A 463 0.31 5.64 -12.22
C TRP A 463 0.17 4.53 -11.17
N ALA A 464 -0.08 4.88 -9.91
CA ALA A 464 -0.17 3.92 -8.81
C ALA A 464 -1.28 2.87 -9.04
N VAL A 465 -2.49 3.32 -9.40
CA VAL A 465 -3.64 2.45 -9.69
C VAL A 465 -3.34 1.54 -10.89
N ALA A 466 -2.84 2.10 -12.00
CA ALA A 466 -2.60 1.32 -13.22
C ALA A 466 -1.53 0.25 -13.00
N ILE A 467 -0.47 0.56 -12.27
CA ILE A 467 0.64 -0.37 -11.99
C ILE A 467 0.16 -1.56 -11.13
N GLN A 468 -0.79 -1.34 -10.22
CA GLN A 468 -1.36 -2.41 -9.40
C GLN A 468 -2.44 -3.23 -10.13
N GLN A 469 -3.14 -2.64 -11.09
CA GLN A 469 -4.23 -3.29 -11.84
C GLN A 469 -4.12 -3.07 -13.36
N PRO A 470 -3.00 -3.47 -14.00
CA PRO A 470 -2.77 -3.19 -15.43
C PRO A 470 -3.87 -3.78 -16.33
N GLN A 471 -4.41 -4.95 -15.95
CA GLN A 471 -5.47 -5.65 -16.67
C GLN A 471 -6.84 -4.97 -16.64
N ARG A 472 -7.04 -3.94 -15.81
CA ARG A 472 -8.33 -3.25 -15.64
C ARG A 472 -8.53 -2.10 -16.62
N PHE A 473 -7.45 -1.57 -17.20
CA PHE A 473 -7.51 -0.33 -17.97
C PHE A 473 -7.15 -0.55 -19.44
N ALA A 474 -8.06 -0.15 -20.31
CA ALA A 474 -7.87 -0.14 -21.75
C ALA A 474 -6.92 0.99 -22.21
N ALA A 475 -6.79 2.07 -21.43
CA ALA A 475 -5.82 3.13 -21.68
C ALA A 475 -5.49 3.89 -20.38
N LEU A 476 -4.28 4.45 -20.32
CA LEU A 476 -3.80 5.28 -19.23
C LEU A 476 -3.32 6.64 -19.75
N ALA A 477 -3.86 7.73 -19.20
CA ALA A 477 -3.48 9.11 -19.51
C ALA A 477 -3.10 9.90 -18.23
N PRO A 478 -1.87 9.78 -17.72
CA PRO A 478 -1.43 10.53 -16.54
C PRO A 478 -0.92 11.91 -16.98
N ILE A 479 -1.36 12.95 -16.26
CA ILE A 479 -1.09 14.34 -16.60
C ILE A 479 -0.41 15.05 -15.43
N ALA A 480 0.72 15.70 -15.68
CA ALA A 480 1.48 16.45 -14.67
C ALA A 480 1.76 15.62 -13.39
N GLY A 481 1.99 14.31 -13.53
CA GLY A 481 2.29 13.38 -12.44
C GLY A 481 3.51 12.53 -12.77
N GLY A 482 3.95 11.67 -11.85
CA GLY A 482 5.11 10.82 -12.12
C GLY A 482 5.50 9.93 -10.95
N TRP A 483 6.79 9.85 -10.65
CA TRP A 483 7.35 9.10 -9.51
C TRP A 483 8.50 9.88 -8.84
N ASP A 484 9.20 9.24 -7.89
CA ASP A 484 10.38 9.81 -7.22
C ASP A 484 11.57 9.95 -8.20
N SER A 485 11.67 11.12 -8.84
CA SER A 485 12.79 11.50 -9.71
C SER A 485 14.00 12.10 -9.02
N GLU A 486 13.92 12.38 -7.72
CA GLU A 486 15.06 12.92 -6.97
C GLU A 486 16.07 11.82 -6.70
N ARG A 487 15.58 10.59 -6.58
CA ARG A 487 16.39 9.37 -6.41
C ARG A 487 16.45 8.50 -7.67
N ASP A 488 15.89 8.99 -8.79
CA ASP A 488 15.73 8.24 -10.05
C ASP A 488 15.12 6.84 -9.84
N ILE A 489 14.16 6.74 -8.92
CA ILE A 489 13.49 5.49 -8.58
C ILE A 489 12.32 5.26 -9.55
N VAL A 490 12.26 4.05 -10.11
CA VAL A 490 11.13 3.58 -10.90
C VAL A 490 10.43 2.43 -10.17
N PRO A 491 9.10 2.31 -10.24
CA PRO A 491 8.38 1.15 -9.70
C PRO A 491 8.94 -0.16 -10.28
N ARG A 492 9.28 -1.13 -9.42
CA ARG A 492 9.87 -2.42 -9.84
C ARG A 492 8.99 -3.18 -10.84
N ASN A 493 7.67 -2.99 -10.78
CA ASN A 493 6.68 -3.62 -11.63
C ASN A 493 6.19 -2.70 -12.77
N ILE A 494 6.91 -1.64 -13.13
CA ILE A 494 6.51 -0.73 -14.22
C ILE A 494 6.26 -1.45 -15.56
N CYS A 495 7.01 -2.53 -15.85
CA CYS A 495 6.81 -3.33 -17.06
C CYS A 495 5.48 -4.11 -17.08
N ALA A 496 4.75 -4.19 -15.96
CA ALA A 496 3.41 -4.79 -15.94
C ALA A 496 2.42 -4.01 -16.82
N LEU A 497 2.71 -2.74 -17.13
CA LEU A 497 1.94 -1.91 -18.03
C LEU A 497 2.21 -2.17 -19.53
N GLN A 498 2.99 -3.19 -19.90
CA GLN A 498 3.39 -3.42 -21.30
C GLN A 498 2.23 -3.56 -22.29
N ALA A 499 1.08 -4.02 -21.82
CA ALA A 499 -0.12 -4.21 -22.64
C ALA A 499 -1.09 -3.02 -22.59
N VAL A 500 -0.79 -2.00 -21.79
CA VAL A 500 -1.65 -0.83 -21.62
C VAL A 500 -1.18 0.27 -22.58
N PRO A 501 -2.04 0.76 -23.48
CA PRO A 501 -1.78 2.00 -24.23
C PRO A 501 -1.63 3.20 -23.28
N ILE A 502 -0.50 3.91 -23.38
CA ILE A 502 -0.18 5.02 -22.47
C ILE A 502 0.11 6.30 -23.25
N TRP A 503 -0.55 7.40 -22.84
CA TRP A 503 -0.24 8.75 -23.31
C TRP A 503 -0.04 9.71 -22.14
N VAL A 504 1.21 10.09 -21.91
CA VAL A 504 1.63 10.99 -20.83
C VAL A 504 1.63 12.44 -21.30
N PHE A 505 1.20 13.36 -20.44
CA PHE A 505 1.19 14.80 -20.72
C PHE A 505 1.88 15.58 -19.59
N HIS A 506 2.73 16.55 -19.93
CA HIS A 506 3.41 17.38 -18.94
C HIS A 506 3.75 18.77 -19.52
N GLY A 507 3.83 19.80 -18.68
CA GLY A 507 4.34 21.12 -19.07
C GLY A 507 5.85 21.22 -18.85
N GLU A 508 6.64 21.67 -19.82
CA GLU A 508 8.10 21.78 -19.67
C GLU A 508 8.51 22.80 -18.60
N GLN A 509 7.66 23.80 -18.34
CA GLN A 509 7.87 24.84 -17.33
C GLN A 509 7.15 24.54 -16.00
N ASP A 510 6.76 23.28 -15.77
CA ASP A 510 6.15 22.86 -14.51
C ASP A 510 7.19 22.88 -13.37
N ASP A 511 7.01 23.83 -12.46
CA ASP A 511 7.84 24.06 -11.28
C ASP A 511 7.24 23.45 -10.00
N ILE A 512 6.05 22.85 -10.07
CA ILE A 512 5.39 22.17 -8.95
C ILE A 512 5.67 20.68 -9.01
N VAL A 513 5.37 20.06 -10.14
CA VAL A 513 5.69 18.66 -10.43
C VAL A 513 6.69 18.64 -11.57
N LEU A 514 7.97 18.51 -11.25
CA LEU A 514 9.01 18.58 -12.28
C LEU A 514 8.79 17.56 -13.41
N PRO A 515 8.94 17.94 -14.70
CA PRO A 515 8.74 17.04 -15.84
C PRO A 515 9.63 15.80 -15.83
N LYS A 516 10.77 15.89 -15.13
CA LYS A 516 11.67 14.76 -14.88
C LYS A 516 10.93 13.56 -14.25
N LYS A 517 9.92 13.81 -13.41
CA LYS A 517 9.10 12.76 -12.77
C LYS A 517 8.33 11.92 -13.77
N ALA A 518 7.69 12.54 -14.76
CA ALA A 518 7.03 11.83 -15.85
C ALA A 518 8.04 11.18 -16.79
N GLN A 519 9.10 11.93 -17.17
CA GLN A 519 10.13 11.46 -18.10
C GLN A 519 10.83 10.19 -17.61
N LEU A 520 11.06 10.07 -16.30
CA LEU A 520 11.63 8.89 -15.67
C LEU A 520 10.80 7.63 -15.95
N LEU A 521 9.48 7.70 -15.75
CA LEU A 521 8.58 6.58 -16.01
C LEU A 521 8.46 6.27 -17.51
N VAL A 522 8.37 7.30 -18.36
CA VAL A 522 8.37 7.14 -19.82
C VAL A 522 9.63 6.40 -20.29
N ASN A 523 10.80 6.75 -19.75
CA ASN A 523 12.06 6.08 -20.09
C ASN A 523 12.07 4.63 -19.63
N ALA A 524 11.59 4.34 -18.42
CA ALA A 524 11.50 2.98 -17.90
C ALA A 524 10.56 2.11 -18.76
N LEU A 525 9.40 2.63 -19.14
CA LEU A 525 8.44 1.92 -19.99
C LEU A 525 9.01 1.64 -21.39
N LYS A 526 9.76 2.59 -21.97
CA LYS A 526 10.48 2.35 -23.24
C LYS A 526 11.50 1.20 -23.11
N GLN A 527 12.17 1.06 -21.96
CA GLN A 527 13.07 -0.08 -21.70
C GLN A 527 12.32 -1.41 -21.58
N CYS A 528 11.06 -1.40 -21.14
CA CYS A 528 10.17 -2.55 -21.15
C CYS A 528 9.59 -2.87 -22.54
N GLY A 529 9.91 -2.08 -23.58
CA GLY A 529 9.38 -2.25 -24.93
C GLY A 529 7.99 -1.65 -25.15
N VAL A 530 7.51 -0.78 -24.25
CA VAL A 530 6.20 -0.12 -24.38
C VAL A 530 6.31 1.08 -25.30
N GLU A 531 5.40 1.18 -26.27
CA GLU A 531 5.24 2.39 -27.09
C GLU A 531 4.42 3.43 -26.31
N VAL A 532 5.12 4.29 -25.57
CA VAL A 532 4.51 5.37 -24.78
C VAL A 532 4.49 6.67 -25.58
N ARG A 533 3.30 7.26 -25.74
CA ARG A 533 3.17 8.64 -26.23
C ARG A 533 3.49 9.60 -25.09
N PHE A 534 4.31 10.61 -25.36
CA PHE A 534 4.65 11.64 -24.38
C PHE A 534 4.56 13.02 -25.01
N THR A 535 3.59 13.81 -24.57
CA THR A 535 3.42 15.21 -24.96
C THR A 535 4.02 16.10 -23.88
N LEU A 536 5.13 16.77 -24.21
CA LEU A 536 5.73 17.80 -23.38
C LEU A 536 5.40 19.16 -23.99
N TYR A 537 4.61 19.99 -23.29
CA TYR A 537 4.23 21.32 -23.76
C TYR A 537 5.33 22.35 -23.41
N PRO A 538 6.05 22.93 -24.38
CA PRO A 538 7.26 23.71 -24.09
C PRO A 538 7.04 24.99 -23.27
N ASP A 539 5.84 25.55 -23.35
CA ASP A 539 5.45 26.82 -22.75
C ASP A 539 4.44 26.68 -21.60
N ALA A 540 4.01 25.47 -21.27
CA ALA A 540 3.03 25.24 -20.21
C ALA A 540 3.72 25.10 -18.85
N LYS A 541 3.18 25.77 -17.82
CA LYS A 541 3.48 25.48 -16.42
C LYS A 541 2.51 24.42 -15.89
N HIS A 542 2.54 24.17 -14.58
CA HIS A 542 1.78 23.10 -13.94
C HIS A 542 0.30 23.08 -14.37
N ARG A 543 -0.39 24.22 -14.22
CA ARG A 543 -1.84 24.33 -14.47
C ARG A 543 -2.21 24.27 -15.94
N GLU A 544 -1.45 24.95 -16.80
CA GLU A 544 -1.74 24.99 -18.24
C GLU A 544 -1.58 23.61 -18.87
N SER A 545 -0.72 22.75 -18.33
CA SER A 545 -0.48 21.41 -18.89
C SER A 545 -1.74 20.54 -18.90
N PHE A 546 -2.49 20.49 -17.79
CA PHE A 546 -3.73 19.71 -17.71
C PHE A 546 -4.94 20.42 -18.31
N GLU A 547 -4.99 21.76 -18.29
CA GLU A 547 -6.03 22.49 -19.02
C GLU A 547 -5.93 22.24 -20.54
N ARG A 548 -4.71 22.20 -21.09
CA ARG A 548 -4.48 21.88 -22.51
C ARG A 548 -4.80 20.43 -22.83
N ALA A 549 -4.32 19.49 -22.02
CA ALA A 549 -4.50 18.07 -22.28
C ALA A 549 -5.99 17.65 -22.26
N TYR A 550 -6.78 18.11 -21.28
CA TYR A 550 -8.22 17.81 -21.23
C TYR A 550 -9.05 18.62 -22.25
N ALA A 551 -8.53 19.74 -22.77
CA ALA A 551 -9.20 20.46 -23.85
C ALA A 551 -8.94 19.84 -25.24
N ASP A 552 -7.98 18.92 -25.36
CA ASP A 552 -7.58 18.32 -26.63
C ASP A 552 -8.53 17.17 -27.06
N PRO A 553 -9.28 17.33 -28.17
CA PRO A 553 -10.13 16.25 -28.68
C PRO A 553 -9.35 14.99 -29.08
N GLU A 554 -8.06 15.12 -29.39
CA GLU A 554 -7.20 13.98 -29.77
C GLU A 554 -6.99 13.03 -28.60
N LEU A 555 -6.93 13.54 -27.35
CA LEU A 555 -6.85 12.70 -26.15
C LEU A 555 -8.04 11.73 -26.10
N TYR A 556 -9.26 12.22 -26.27
CA TYR A 556 -10.47 11.40 -26.23
C TYR A 556 -10.60 10.48 -27.43
N THR A 557 -10.24 10.97 -28.63
CA THR A 557 -10.23 10.16 -29.85
C THR A 557 -9.28 8.97 -29.71
N TRP A 558 -8.08 9.21 -29.18
CA TRP A 558 -7.11 8.16 -28.91
C TRP A 558 -7.57 7.21 -27.79
N MET A 559 -8.05 7.76 -26.68
CA MET A 559 -8.47 6.99 -25.50
C MET A 559 -9.61 6.04 -25.85
N PHE A 560 -10.65 6.52 -26.53
CA PHE A 560 -11.83 5.72 -26.88
C PHE A 560 -11.62 4.74 -28.04
N ALA A 561 -10.49 4.82 -28.74
CA ALA A 561 -10.08 3.81 -29.70
C ALA A 561 -9.47 2.56 -29.04
N GLN A 562 -9.10 2.63 -27.75
CA GLN A 562 -8.50 1.51 -27.04
C GLN A 562 -9.56 0.58 -26.44
N GLN A 563 -9.25 -0.71 -26.34
CA GLN A 563 -10.08 -1.70 -25.67
C GLN A 563 -9.21 -2.85 -25.15
N LEU A 564 -9.63 -3.44 -24.03
CA LEU A 564 -9.05 -4.70 -23.55
C LEU A 564 -9.39 -5.85 -24.54
N PRO A 565 -8.53 -6.88 -24.62
CA PRO A 565 -8.70 -8.03 -25.54
C PRO A 565 -10.06 -8.73 -25.48
#